data_AF-A0A8X7C3U6-F1
#
_entry.id   AF-A0A8X7C3U6-F1
#
_cell.length_a   1.000
_cell.length_b   1.000
_cell.length_c   1.000
_cell.angle_alpha   90.00
_cell.angle_beta   90.00
_cell.angle_gamma   90.00
#
_symmetry.space_group_name_H-M   'P 1'
#
loop_
_entity.id
_entity.type
_entity.pdbx_description
1 polymer ?
#
loop_
_entity_poly.entity_id
_entity_poly.type
_entity_poly.pdbx_seq_one_letter_code
_entity_poly.pdbx_strand_id
1 'polypeptide(L)'
;MALSTVVDLYVEGKVIPTEFLVLPEAKGNKTLLGLDFLNAAGIVLDVQGGKWHFSGNPRKQYKLFKKTLEEITLSTFELREDEETGCCCMESDKDRAALSACSLPSIPPKCPGT
;
A
#
# COMPACT_ATOMS: atom_id res chain seq x y z
N MET A 1 -24.89 2.63 0.02
CA MET A 1 -24.22 3.94 -0.17
C MET A 1 -23.21 4.09 0.95
N ALA A 2 -21.98 4.53 0.64
CA ALA A 2 -21.00 4.82 1.68
C ALA A 2 -21.30 6.20 2.28
N LEU A 3 -21.18 6.34 3.61
CA LEU A 3 -21.30 7.63 4.28
C LEU A 3 -19.93 8.31 4.26
N SER A 4 -19.82 9.51 3.68
CA SER A 4 -18.61 10.31 3.74
C SER A 4 -18.86 11.71 4.29
N THR A 5 -17.80 12.32 4.79
CA THR A 5 -17.81 13.71 5.27
C THR A 5 -16.44 14.34 5.10
N VAL A 6 -16.39 15.66 4.88
CA VAL A 6 -15.13 16.40 4.80
C VAL A 6 -14.88 17.07 6.15
N VAL A 7 -13.67 16.87 6.69
CA VAL A 7 -13.26 17.42 7.99
C VAL A 7 -11.92 18.14 7.84
N ASP A 8 -11.81 19.31 8.45
CA ASP A 8 -10.56 20.06 8.51
C ASP A 8 -9.63 19.48 9.59
N LEU A 9 -8.53 18.86 9.16
CA LEU A 9 -7.52 18.33 10.06
C LEU A 9 -6.42 19.35 10.31
N TYR A 10 -6.15 19.59 11.59
CA TYR A 10 -5.10 20.52 12.04
C TYR A 10 -3.84 19.74 12.38
N VAL A 11 -2.79 19.91 11.59
CA VAL A 11 -1.51 19.21 11.78
C VAL A 11 -0.38 20.24 11.80
N GLU A 12 0.23 20.45 12.96
CA GLU A 12 1.44 21.27 13.13
C GLU A 12 1.32 22.67 12.48
N GLY A 13 0.16 23.29 12.59
CA GLY A 13 -0.15 24.63 12.07
C GLY A 13 -0.68 24.67 10.63
N LYS A 14 -0.86 23.51 9.98
CA LYS A 14 -1.55 23.40 8.68
C LYS A 14 -2.98 22.90 8.87
N VAL A 15 -3.88 23.37 8.01
CA VAL A 15 -5.25 22.85 7.89
C VAL A 15 -5.34 22.06 6.59
N ILE A 16 -5.75 20.80 6.68
CA ILE A 16 -5.85 19.88 5.55
C ILE A 16 -7.30 19.35 5.51
N PRO A 17 -8.15 19.88 4.62
CA PRO A 17 -9.48 19.35 4.40
C PRO A 17 -9.36 17.90 3.90
N THR A 18 -9.97 16.96 4.62
CA THR A 18 -9.81 15.52 4.36
C THR A 18 -11.20 14.88 4.29
N GLU A 19 -11.46 14.15 3.22
CA GLU A 19 -12.66 13.32 3.11
C GLU A 19 -12.49 12.04 3.93
N PHE A 20 -13.47 11.75 4.77
CA PHE A 20 -13.52 10.55 5.59
C PHE A 20 -14.67 9.66 5.17
N LEU A 21 -14.40 8.35 5.14
CA LEU A 21 -15.43 7.33 5.17
C LEU A 21 -15.87 7.12 6.63
N VAL A 22 -17.15 7.34 6.89
CA VAL A 22 -17.75 7.15 8.21
C VAL A 22 -18.27 5.73 8.29
N LEU A 23 -17.82 5.01 9.31
CA LEU A 23 -18.27 3.66 9.65
C LEU A 23 -19.14 3.75 10.92
N PRO A 24 -20.49 3.84 10.81
CA PRO A 24 -21.35 4.12 11.95
C PRO A 24 -21.28 3.07 13.07
N GLU A 25 -20.96 1.83 12.72
CA GLU A 25 -20.89 0.69 13.65
C GLU A 25 -19.49 0.46 14.22
N ALA A 26 -18.48 1.23 13.79
CA ALA A 26 -17.12 1.08 14.28
C ALA A 26 -17.01 1.48 15.75
N LYS A 27 -16.43 0.59 16.56
CA LYS A 27 -16.26 0.83 18.00
C LYS A 27 -14.97 1.62 18.26
N GLY A 28 -15.13 2.74 18.96
CA GLY A 28 -14.06 3.68 19.23
C GLY A 28 -13.79 4.52 18.00
N ASN A 29 -13.88 5.85 18.15
CA ASN A 29 -13.77 6.85 17.08
C ASN A 29 -12.31 6.98 16.55
N LYS A 30 -11.62 5.86 16.38
CA LYS A 30 -10.30 5.78 15.79
C LYS A 30 -10.45 6.07 14.31
N THR A 31 -9.59 6.95 13.84
CA THR A 31 -9.55 7.39 12.46
C THR A 31 -8.32 6.77 11.80
N LEU A 32 -8.49 6.24 10.59
CA LEU A 32 -7.38 5.80 9.76
C LEU A 32 -7.12 6.89 8.71
N LEU A 33 -5.87 7.33 8.60
CA LEU A 33 -5.44 8.27 7.56
C LEU A 33 -4.68 7.51 6.49
N GLY A 34 -5.18 7.58 5.26
CA GLY A 34 -4.63 6.88 4.12
C GLY A 34 -3.47 7.64 3.45
N LEU A 35 -3.01 7.05 2.34
CA LEU A 35 -1.98 7.66 1.49
C LEU A 35 -2.45 8.95 0.81
N ASP A 36 -3.74 9.07 0.55
CA ASP A 36 -4.40 10.27 0.03
C ASP A 36 -4.17 11.48 0.95
N PHE A 37 -4.43 11.33 2.25
CA PHE A 37 -4.15 12.33 3.25
C PHE A 37 -2.66 12.64 3.34
N LEU A 38 -1.82 11.60 3.43
CA LEU A 38 -0.36 11.79 3.55
C LEU A 38 0.22 12.56 2.37
N ASN A 39 -0.27 12.27 1.15
CA ASN A 39 0.13 12.97 -0.06
C ASN A 39 -0.37 14.43 -0.07
N ALA A 40 -1.64 14.67 0.24
CA ALA A 40 -2.22 16.01 0.29
C ALA A 40 -1.54 16.91 1.34
N ALA A 41 -1.20 16.34 2.50
CA ALA A 41 -0.48 17.03 3.57
C ALA A 41 1.00 17.29 3.24
N GLY A 42 1.54 16.60 2.22
CA GLY A 42 2.97 16.57 1.91
C GLY A 42 3.77 15.98 3.07
N ILE A 43 3.30 14.88 3.67
CA ILE A 43 3.99 14.20 4.77
C ILE A 43 4.91 13.11 4.21
N VAL A 44 6.13 13.09 4.71
CA VAL A 44 7.11 12.03 4.47
C VAL A 44 7.30 11.26 5.77
N LEU A 45 7.13 9.94 5.70
CA LEU A 45 7.30 9.04 6.83
C LEU A 45 8.64 8.32 6.72
N ASP A 46 9.50 8.48 7.73
CA ASP A 46 10.70 7.68 7.95
C ASP A 46 10.40 6.63 9.02
N VAL A 47 9.96 5.46 8.57
CA VAL A 47 9.55 4.36 9.46
C VAL A 47 10.74 3.76 10.19
N GLN A 48 11.92 3.76 9.59
CA GLN A 48 13.14 3.19 10.17
C GLN A 48 13.72 4.14 11.23
N GLY A 49 13.84 5.42 10.89
CA GLY A 49 14.28 6.47 11.81
C GLY A 49 13.24 6.85 12.87
N GLY A 50 11.98 6.39 12.72
CA GLY A 50 10.91 6.65 13.67
C GLY A 50 10.50 8.12 13.68
N LYS A 51 10.51 8.76 12.52
CA LYS A 51 10.24 10.18 12.37
C LYS A 51 9.34 10.45 11.17
N TRP A 52 8.78 11.64 11.15
CA TRP A 52 8.10 12.17 9.97
C TRP A 52 8.39 13.66 9.84
N HIS A 53 8.22 14.19 8.63
CA HIS A 53 8.36 15.61 8.37
C HIS A 53 7.47 16.03 7.19
N PHE A 54 7.28 17.33 7.03
CA PHE A 54 6.71 17.85 5.79
C PHE A 54 7.77 17.85 4.68
N SER A 55 7.36 17.52 3.45
CA SER A 55 8.21 17.54 2.26
C SER A 55 8.84 18.92 2.03
N GLY A 56 8.06 19.99 2.24
CA GLY A 56 8.53 21.37 2.12
C GLY A 56 9.48 21.84 3.24
N ASN A 57 9.64 21.09 4.33
CA ASN A 57 10.56 21.44 5.41
C ASN A 57 11.14 20.18 6.10
N PRO A 58 12.11 19.50 5.48
CA PRO A 58 12.69 18.26 5.99
C PRO A 58 13.55 18.45 7.26
N ARG A 59 13.91 19.70 7.60
CA ARG A 59 14.70 20.00 8.81
C ARG A 59 13.85 19.95 10.08
N LYS A 60 12.57 20.29 10.01
CA LYS A 60 11.64 20.19 11.14
C LYS A 60 11.02 18.79 11.15
N GLN A 61 11.58 17.93 12.00
CA GLN A 61 11.16 16.53 12.14
C GLN A 61 10.35 16.32 13.41
N TYR A 62 9.40 15.39 13.33
CA TYR A 62 8.52 15.00 14.42
C TYR A 62 8.70 13.50 14.70
N LYS A 63 8.41 13.06 15.92
CA LYS A 63 8.49 11.64 16.29
C LYS A 63 7.31 10.88 15.69
N LEU A 64 7.59 9.73 15.09
CA LEU A 64 6.58 8.78 14.65
C LEU A 64 6.29 7.79 15.78
N PHE A 65 5.12 7.91 16.40
CA PHE A 65 4.70 7.00 17.46
C PHE A 65 4.17 5.70 16.85
N LYS A 66 4.92 4.61 17.05
CA LYS A 66 4.42 3.27 16.77
C LYS A 66 3.65 2.80 18.00
N LYS A 67 2.33 2.62 17.85
CA LYS A 67 1.59 1.85 18.84
C LYS A 67 1.91 0.39 18.59
N THR A 68 2.62 -0.25 19.52
CA THR A 68 2.74 -1.70 19.54
C THR A 68 1.34 -2.23 19.83
N LEU A 69 0.60 -2.58 18.78
CA LEU A 69 -0.68 -3.24 18.92
C LEU A 69 -0.34 -4.69 19.27
N GLU A 70 -0.56 -5.08 20.51
CA GLU A 70 -0.78 -6.49 20.82
C GLU A 70 -2.02 -6.88 20.01
N GLU A 71 -1.83 -7.72 18.99
CA GLU A 71 -2.86 -8.26 18.09
C GLU A 71 -3.46 -7.24 17.09
N ILE A 72 -2.74 -6.98 15.99
CA ILE A 72 -3.38 -6.47 14.77
C ILE A 72 -4.03 -7.68 14.09
N THR A 73 -5.34 -7.84 14.23
CA THR A 73 -6.10 -8.68 13.30
C THR A 73 -6.04 -8.00 11.94
N LEU A 74 -5.15 -8.47 11.06
CA LEU A 74 -5.21 -8.11 9.66
C LEU A 74 -6.55 -8.63 9.14
N SER A 75 -7.53 -7.75 8.98
CA SER A 75 -8.65 -8.06 8.11
C SER A 75 -8.10 -8.07 6.70
N THR A 76 -7.56 -9.20 6.28
CA THR A 76 -7.37 -9.50 4.87
C THR A 76 -8.73 -9.29 4.23
N PHE A 77 -8.91 -8.17 3.54
CA PHE A 77 -9.87 -8.14 2.45
C PHE A 77 -9.40 -9.27 1.54
N GLU A 78 -10.09 -10.40 1.54
CA GLU A 78 -9.90 -11.41 0.51
C GLU A 78 -10.10 -10.68 -0.81
N LEU A 79 -8.99 -10.36 -1.49
CA LEU A 79 -9.05 -10.02 -2.89
C LEU A 79 -9.64 -11.27 -3.54
N ARG A 80 -10.85 -11.14 -4.09
CA ARG A 80 -11.52 -12.19 -4.85
C ARG A 80 -10.52 -12.83 -5.82
N GLU A 81 -10.18 -14.09 -5.59
CA GLU A 81 -9.35 -14.92 -6.47
C GLU A 81 -10.20 -15.43 -7.66
N ASP A 82 -11.00 -14.56 -8.26
CA ASP A 82 -11.88 -14.88 -9.38
C ASP A 82 -11.66 -13.89 -10.53
N GLU A 83 -10.40 -13.76 -10.93
CA GLU A 83 -10.03 -13.38 -12.29
C GLU A 83 -9.03 -14.38 -12.88
N GLU A 84 -9.34 -15.68 -12.79
CA GLU A 84 -8.88 -16.67 -13.76
C GLU A 84 -9.81 -16.64 -14.99
N THR A 85 -9.91 -15.47 -15.62
CA THR A 85 -10.42 -15.36 -16.98
C THR A 85 -9.38 -14.58 -17.72
N GLY A 86 -8.65 -15.31 -18.57
CA GLY A 86 -7.44 -14.86 -19.22
C GLY A 86 -7.55 -13.43 -19.71
N CYS A 87 -6.50 -12.65 -19.45
CA CYS A 87 -6.11 -11.61 -20.36
C CYS A 87 -5.98 -12.25 -21.74
N CYS A 88 -7.08 -12.25 -22.51
CA CYS A 88 -7.03 -12.40 -23.95
C CYS A 88 -6.26 -11.18 -24.45
N CYS A 89 -4.94 -11.31 -24.47
CA CYS A 89 -4.12 -10.56 -25.39
C CYS A 89 -4.75 -10.81 -26.75
N MET A 90 -5.46 -9.81 -27.27
CA MET A 90 -5.83 -9.80 -28.68
C MET A 90 -4.51 -9.74 -29.44
N GLU A 91 -4.00 -10.90 -29.84
CA GLU A 91 -2.93 -11.00 -30.80
C GLU A 91 -3.45 -10.39 -32.11
N SER A 92 -2.92 -9.21 -32.46
CA SER A 92 -2.92 -8.81 -33.86
C SER A 92 -1.69 -9.48 -34.48
N ASP A 93 -1.99 -10.44 -35.36
CA ASP A 93 -1.06 -11.29 -36.10
C ASP A 93 0.23 -10.59 -36.51
N LYS A 94 1.38 -11.22 -36.22
CA LYS A 94 2.36 -11.66 -37.24
C LYS A 94 3.63 -12.26 -36.59
N ASP A 95 4.05 -13.41 -37.13
CA ASP A 95 5.35 -14.08 -36.96
C ASP A 95 5.50 -15.18 -35.89
N ARG A 96 4.81 -16.30 -36.19
CA ARG A 96 5.25 -17.70 -36.09
C ARG A 96 6.77 -17.91 -35.92
N ALA A 97 7.23 -18.26 -34.71
CA ALA A 97 8.14 -19.40 -34.45
C ALA A 97 8.50 -19.51 -32.95
N ALA A 98 8.66 -20.77 -32.50
CA ALA A 98 9.18 -21.22 -31.20
C ALA A 98 8.17 -21.42 -30.05
N LEU A 99 7.17 -22.29 -30.31
CA LEU A 99 6.61 -23.17 -29.27
C LEU A 99 7.63 -24.28 -28.98
N SER A 100 8.29 -24.27 -27.82
CA SER A 100 8.73 -25.49 -27.12
C SER A 100 9.45 -25.12 -25.82
N ALA A 101 9.18 -25.92 -24.77
CA ALA A 101 9.88 -26.00 -23.48
C ALA A 101 9.40 -25.08 -22.34
N CYS A 102 8.17 -25.33 -21.86
CA CYS A 102 7.90 -25.26 -20.42
C CYS A 102 7.96 -26.69 -19.85
N SER A 103 9.06 -27.06 -19.22
CA SER A 103 9.21 -28.25 -18.37
C SER A 103 10.00 -27.88 -17.11
N LEU A 104 9.43 -28.26 -15.95
CA LEU A 104 9.88 -28.06 -14.56
C LEU A 104 11.28 -28.67 -14.22
N PRO A 105 11.87 -28.39 -13.03
CA PRO A 105 13.31 -28.18 -12.84
C PRO A 105 14.10 -29.46 -12.55
N SER A 106 15.35 -29.52 -13.03
CA SER A 106 16.34 -30.54 -12.63
C SER A 106 17.58 -29.88 -12.03
N ILE A 107 17.93 -30.32 -10.82
CA ILE A 107 19.03 -29.87 -9.97
C ILE A 107 20.39 -29.95 -10.72
N PRO A 108 21.29 -28.93 -10.64
CA PRO A 108 22.59 -29.00 -11.31
C PRO A 108 23.62 -29.87 -10.52
N PRO A 109 24.48 -30.64 -11.20
CA PRO A 109 25.56 -31.39 -10.56
C PRO A 109 26.78 -30.51 -10.23
N LYS A 110 27.52 -30.94 -9.20
CA LYS A 110 28.69 -30.32 -8.56
C LYS A 110 29.87 -30.11 -9.53
N CYS A 111 30.51 -28.93 -9.49
CA CYS A 111 31.76 -28.64 -10.22
C CYS A 111 32.99 -29.18 -9.46
N PRO A 112 33.99 -29.80 -10.13
CA PRO A 112 35.32 -29.99 -9.56
C PRO A 112 36.20 -28.76 -9.81
N GLY A 113 36.81 -28.26 -8.73
CA GLY A 113 37.74 -27.14 -8.74
C GLY A 113 39.08 -27.47 -9.39
N THR A 114 39.76 -26.41 -9.84
CA THR A 114 41.18 -26.40 -10.18
C THR A 114 41.95 -25.88 -8.99
#